data_AF-A0A8K0P9E1-F1
#
_entry.id   AF-A0A8K0P9E1-F1
#
_cell.length_a   1.000
_cell.length_b   1.000
_cell.length_c   1.000
_cell.angle_alpha   90.00
_cell.angle_beta   90.00
_cell.angle_gamma   90.00
#
_symmetry.space_group_name_H-M   'P 1'
#
loop_
_entity.id
_entity.type
_entity.pdbx_description
1 polymer ?
#
loop_
_entity_poly.entity_id
_entity_poly.type
_entity_poly.pdbx_seq_one_letter_code
_entity_poly.pdbx_strand_id
1 'polypeptide(L)'
;MSKEIVNLDAPLFVTWYQCLVSSFICFILSTSSKIAPNFVSLPQGSPMKWDVFHKTPFSQHTSKYSVLCCAVIVSGFWLGVGQENEAGSLSIVGTIFGVLGSLSLSLYSIYTKKVLPIVDQQIWLLSYYNNVYSSIIFIPLILLNNELGEILNYDRLWDLKFWLLMTAGGLCGFSIGYVTTLQIKVTSPLTHNISGTAKACAQTVIAAAWYEDSSSRSWLWWFSNGVVLAGSAAYTRVRQIEMEKAFSMPTQSKEVKL
;
A
#
# COMPACT_ATOMS: atom_id res chain seq x y z
N MET A 1 15.53 4.67 -23.67
CA MET A 1 14.55 4.10 -24.62
C MET A 1 13.15 3.90 -24.02
N SER A 2 12.96 3.45 -22.77
CA SER A 2 11.60 3.38 -22.16
C SER A 2 11.05 4.73 -21.69
N LYS A 3 11.92 5.70 -21.33
CA LYS A 3 11.52 7.02 -20.81
C LYS A 3 10.65 7.82 -21.78
N GLU A 4 10.89 7.71 -23.09
CA GLU A 4 10.04 8.42 -24.07
C GLU A 4 8.71 7.73 -24.25
N ILE A 5 8.68 6.39 -24.34
CA ILE A 5 7.46 5.60 -24.63
C ILE A 5 6.43 5.62 -23.49
N VAL A 6 6.84 5.94 -22.26
CA VAL A 6 5.96 5.92 -21.06
C VAL A 6 5.68 7.34 -20.53
N ASN A 7 6.12 8.39 -21.21
CA ASN A 7 5.87 9.77 -20.77
C ASN A 7 4.46 10.26 -21.12
N LEU A 8 3.45 9.50 -20.73
CA LEU A 8 2.06 9.94 -20.73
C LEU A 8 1.81 10.63 -19.39
N ASP A 9 1.52 11.92 -19.41
CA ASP A 9 1.21 12.70 -18.20
C ASP A 9 -0.27 12.53 -17.81
N ALA A 10 -0.66 11.28 -17.56
CA ALA A 10 -2.02 10.89 -17.17
C ALA A 10 -2.01 9.82 -16.06
N PRO A 11 -1.53 10.15 -14.85
CA PRO A 11 -1.38 9.19 -13.75
C PRO A 11 -2.70 8.55 -13.29
N LEU A 12 -3.84 9.26 -13.37
CA LEU A 12 -5.14 8.71 -13.00
C LEU A 12 -5.61 7.68 -14.03
N PHE A 13 -5.39 7.95 -15.33
CA PHE A 13 -5.66 6.98 -16.40
C PHE A 13 -4.82 5.73 -16.28
N VAL A 14 -3.51 5.87 -16.00
CA VAL A 14 -2.63 4.71 -15.77
C VAL A 14 -3.16 3.87 -14.61
N THR A 15 -3.54 4.49 -13.50
CA THR A 15 -4.08 3.79 -12.32
C THR A 15 -5.43 3.12 -12.62
N TRP A 16 -6.31 3.81 -13.35
CA TRP A 16 -7.59 3.26 -13.80
C TRP A 16 -7.39 2.00 -14.65
N TYR A 17 -6.46 2.04 -15.61
CA TYR A 17 -6.16 0.88 -16.44
C TYR A 17 -5.60 -0.29 -15.61
N GLN A 18 -4.74 -0.02 -14.63
CA GLN A 18 -4.26 -1.04 -13.70
C GLN A 18 -5.40 -1.68 -12.89
N CYS A 19 -6.40 -0.90 -12.45
CA CYS A 19 -7.60 -1.39 -11.78
C CYS A 19 -8.47 -2.26 -12.71
N LEU A 20 -8.60 -1.89 -13.99
CA LEU A 20 -9.31 -2.70 -14.98
C LEU A 20 -8.62 -4.05 -15.22
N VAL A 21 -7.31 -4.04 -15.46
CA VAL A 21 -6.51 -5.26 -15.63
C VAL A 21 -6.64 -6.15 -14.38
N SER A 22 -6.53 -5.58 -13.19
CA SER A 22 -6.68 -6.30 -11.92
C SER A 22 -8.09 -6.91 -11.76
N SER A 23 -9.14 -6.16 -12.11
CA SER A 23 -10.53 -6.64 -12.07
C SER A 23 -10.74 -7.79 -13.05
N PHE A 24 -10.18 -7.69 -14.26
CA PHE A 24 -10.24 -8.72 -15.29
C PHE A 24 -9.50 -10.00 -14.86
N ILE A 25 -8.30 -9.88 -14.28
CA ILE A 25 -7.55 -11.02 -13.72
C ILE A 25 -8.38 -11.70 -12.62
N CYS A 26 -8.91 -10.93 -11.67
CA CYS A 26 -9.78 -11.47 -10.62
C CYS A 26 -11.03 -12.17 -11.19
N PHE A 27 -11.63 -11.63 -12.24
CA PHE A 27 -12.79 -12.22 -12.90
C PHE A 27 -12.46 -13.56 -13.58
N ILE A 28 -11.32 -13.64 -14.28
CA ILE A 28 -10.82 -14.89 -14.86
C ILE A 28 -10.57 -15.93 -13.76
N LEU A 29 -9.83 -15.55 -12.70
CA LEU A 29 -9.54 -16.44 -11.58
C LEU A 29 -10.83 -16.93 -10.90
N SER A 30 -11.82 -16.06 -10.75
CA SER A 30 -13.15 -16.39 -10.20
C SER A 30 -13.93 -17.36 -11.10
N THR A 31 -13.87 -17.17 -12.41
CA THR A 31 -14.55 -18.05 -13.37
C THR A 31 -13.89 -19.43 -13.41
N SER A 32 -12.55 -19.48 -13.45
CA SER A 32 -11.78 -20.72 -13.39
C SER A 32 -12.00 -21.49 -12.08
N SER A 33 -12.17 -20.78 -10.95
CA SER A 33 -12.50 -21.36 -9.64
C SER A 33 -13.84 -22.10 -9.63
N LYS A 34 -14.85 -21.63 -10.37
CA LYS A 34 -16.15 -22.31 -10.49
C LYS A 34 -16.08 -23.59 -11.33
N ILE A 35 -15.12 -23.68 -12.25
CA ILE A 35 -14.91 -24.85 -13.12
C ILE A 35 -14.14 -25.96 -12.37
N ALA A 36 -13.34 -25.60 -11.37
CA ALA A 36 -12.58 -26.54 -10.53
C ALA A 36 -12.76 -26.22 -9.02
N PRO A 37 -13.84 -26.72 -8.37
CA PRO A 37 -14.22 -26.35 -7.00
C PRO A 37 -13.25 -26.82 -5.89
N ASN A 38 -12.21 -27.60 -6.22
CA ASN A 38 -11.29 -28.17 -5.23
C ASN A 38 -10.16 -27.22 -4.77
N PHE A 39 -9.99 -26.03 -5.35
CA PHE A 39 -8.84 -25.15 -5.01
C PHE A 39 -9.21 -23.74 -4.52
N VAL A 40 -10.41 -23.23 -4.81
CA VAL A 40 -10.86 -21.90 -4.35
C VAL A 40 -12.38 -21.88 -4.26
N SER A 41 -12.96 -21.83 -3.07
CA SER A 41 -14.37 -21.46 -2.87
C SER A 41 -14.46 -19.95 -2.75
N LEU A 42 -15.44 -19.28 -3.37
CA LEU A 42 -15.70 -17.84 -3.20
C LEU A 42 -17.05 -17.67 -2.48
N PRO A 43 -17.13 -17.05 -1.30
CA PRO A 43 -18.35 -16.78 -0.59
C PRO A 43 -19.01 -15.52 -1.11
N GLN A 44 -20.33 -15.51 -1.05
CA GLN A 44 -21.16 -14.38 -1.45
C GLN A 44 -21.33 -13.44 -0.25
N GLY A 45 -20.57 -12.35 -0.23
CA GLY A 45 -20.73 -11.27 0.74
C GLY A 45 -20.39 -9.93 0.10
N SER A 46 -21.24 -8.93 0.32
CA SER A 46 -20.95 -7.54 -0.06
C SER A 46 -20.14 -6.86 1.05
N PRO A 47 -18.92 -6.36 0.80
CA PRO A 47 -18.03 -5.84 1.84
C PRO A 47 -18.48 -4.52 2.48
N MET A 48 -19.43 -3.80 1.87
CA MET A 48 -19.81 -2.44 2.24
C MET A 48 -21.13 -2.41 3.02
N LYS A 49 -21.13 -2.92 4.25
CA LYS A 49 -22.24 -2.71 5.20
C LYS A 49 -21.83 -1.65 6.23
N TRP A 50 -22.60 -0.56 6.30
CA TRP A 50 -22.38 0.56 7.23
C TRP A 50 -22.31 0.13 8.71
N ASP A 51 -22.93 -1.00 9.07
CA ASP A 51 -22.90 -1.56 10.43
C ASP A 51 -21.50 -1.96 10.92
N VAL A 52 -20.55 -2.21 10.00
CA VAL A 52 -19.15 -2.55 10.31
C VAL A 52 -18.40 -1.32 10.85
N PHE A 53 -18.78 -0.12 10.39
CA PHE A 53 -18.13 1.13 10.78
C PHE A 53 -18.31 1.45 12.27
N HIS A 54 -19.52 1.20 12.78
CA HIS A 54 -19.90 1.63 14.13
C HIS A 54 -19.55 0.61 15.24
N LYS A 55 -19.42 -0.68 14.89
CA LYS A 55 -19.30 -1.76 15.88
C LYS A 55 -17.88 -2.15 16.25
N THR A 56 -16.85 -1.69 15.52
CA THR A 56 -15.47 -2.16 15.75
C THR A 56 -14.55 -1.00 16.12
N PRO A 57 -13.95 -0.98 17.33
CA PRO A 57 -13.04 0.10 17.73
C PRO A 57 -11.85 0.19 16.76
N PHE A 58 -11.40 1.41 16.47
CA PHE A 58 -10.19 1.67 15.67
C PHE A 58 -8.88 1.36 16.42
N SER A 59 -8.96 1.17 17.74
CA SER A 59 -7.78 1.01 18.59
C SER A 59 -7.24 -0.41 18.52
N GLN A 60 -5.98 -0.54 18.07
CA GLN A 60 -5.19 -1.74 18.33
C GLN A 60 -4.34 -1.51 19.57
N HIS A 61 -4.32 -2.49 20.47
CA HIS A 61 -3.41 -2.45 21.62
C HIS A 61 -1.96 -2.53 21.13
N THR A 62 -1.22 -1.44 21.33
CA THR A 62 0.22 -1.37 21.03
C THR A 62 1.03 -1.47 22.30
N SER A 63 2.06 -2.30 22.27
CA SER A 63 3.06 -2.39 23.32
C SER A 63 3.89 -1.11 23.43
N LYS A 64 4.35 -0.79 24.65
CA LYS A 64 5.20 0.38 24.92
C LYS A 64 6.48 0.37 24.08
N TYR A 65 7.04 -0.82 23.83
CA TYR A 65 8.22 -0.99 22.98
C TYR A 65 7.93 -0.63 21.51
N SER A 66 6.76 -1.00 20.99
CA SER A 66 6.33 -0.62 19.65
C SER A 66 6.18 0.89 19.50
N VAL A 67 5.61 1.57 20.51
CA VAL A 67 5.49 3.03 20.54
C VAL A 67 6.85 3.72 20.56
N LEU A 68 7.80 3.20 21.33
CA LEU A 68 9.17 3.72 21.37
C LEU A 68 9.84 3.62 19.97
N CYS A 69 9.71 2.49 19.28
CA CYS A 69 10.23 2.36 17.91
C CYS A 69 9.57 3.37 16.95
N CYS A 70 8.25 3.58 17.05
CA CYS A 70 7.57 4.61 16.26
C CYS A 70 8.11 6.02 16.55
N ALA A 71 8.40 6.34 17.81
CA ALA A 71 9.01 7.63 18.17
C ALA A 71 10.39 7.83 17.53
N VAL A 72 11.22 6.78 17.50
CA VAL A 72 12.52 6.79 16.81
C VAL A 72 12.37 6.98 15.29
N ILE A 73 11.39 6.34 14.67
CA ILE A 73 11.11 6.53 13.23
C ILE A 73 10.69 7.96 12.94
N VAL A 74 9.80 8.53 13.76
CA VAL A 74 9.32 9.92 13.60
C VAL A 74 10.47 10.92 13.80
N SER A 75 11.35 10.72 14.78
CA SER A 75 12.50 11.60 14.97
C SER A 75 13.49 11.53 13.81
N GLY A 76 13.75 10.33 13.28
CA GLY A 76 14.55 10.15 12.06
C GLY A 76 13.94 10.88 10.85
N PHE A 77 12.63 10.75 10.64
CA PHE A 77 11.94 11.44 9.55
C PHE A 77 12.00 12.96 9.71
N TRP A 78 11.81 13.47 10.92
CA TRP A 78 11.90 14.91 11.21
C TRP A 78 13.28 15.48 10.89
N LEU A 79 14.34 14.77 11.27
CA LEU A 79 15.73 15.13 10.94
C LEU A 79 15.96 15.15 9.42
N GLY A 80 15.45 14.15 8.70
CA GLY A 80 15.58 14.07 7.24
C GLY A 80 14.85 15.20 6.50
N VAL A 81 13.63 15.52 6.92
CA VAL A 81 12.84 16.63 6.36
C VAL A 81 13.54 17.97 6.56
N GLY A 82 14.17 18.18 7.72
CA GLY A 82 14.96 19.40 7.96
C GLY A 82 16.08 19.59 6.94
N GLN A 83 16.79 18.51 6.60
CA GLN A 83 17.89 18.55 5.62
C GLN A 83 17.40 18.74 4.18
N GLU A 84 16.25 18.17 3.80
CA GLU A 84 15.64 18.44 2.48
C GLU A 84 15.14 19.89 2.36
N ASN A 85 14.63 20.46 3.47
CA ASN A 85 14.21 21.86 3.49
C ASN A 85 15.40 22.82 3.32
N GLU A 86 16.54 22.54 3.95
CA GLU A 86 17.78 23.31 3.76
C GLU A 86 18.35 23.17 2.34
N ALA A 87 18.16 22.01 1.70
CA ALA A 87 18.55 21.77 0.31
C ALA A 87 17.63 22.43 -0.73
N GLY A 88 16.50 23.02 -0.31
CA GLY A 88 15.54 23.71 -1.19
C GLY A 88 14.71 22.79 -2.10
N SER A 89 14.79 21.46 -1.91
CA SER A 89 14.04 20.46 -2.68
C SER A 89 12.62 20.25 -2.16
N LEU A 90 12.28 20.78 -0.97
CA LEU A 90 11.04 20.50 -0.28
C LEU A 90 9.85 21.29 -0.84
N SER A 91 8.84 20.58 -1.38
CA SER A 91 7.56 21.16 -1.77
C SER A 91 6.55 21.11 -0.62
N ILE A 92 6.05 22.26 -0.18
CA ILE A 92 5.00 22.35 0.86
C ILE A 92 3.70 21.68 0.38
N VAL A 93 3.31 21.95 -0.86
CA VAL A 93 2.10 21.34 -1.47
C VAL A 93 2.27 19.82 -1.53
N GLY A 94 3.42 19.34 -1.99
CA GLY A 94 3.75 17.91 -2.00
C GLY A 94 3.73 17.29 -0.59
N THR A 95 4.21 18.03 0.42
CA THR A 95 4.19 17.59 1.82
C THR A 95 2.76 17.43 2.34
N ILE A 96 1.86 18.40 2.08
CA ILE A 96 0.45 18.33 2.48
C ILE A 96 -0.23 17.11 1.84
N PHE A 97 -0.08 16.93 0.53
CA PHE A 97 -0.64 15.77 -0.18
C PHE A 97 -0.03 14.45 0.31
N GLY A 98 1.26 14.43 0.67
CA GLY A 98 1.93 13.27 1.24
C GLY A 98 1.37 12.87 2.62
N VAL A 99 1.07 13.85 3.48
CA VAL A 99 0.44 13.62 4.79
C VAL A 99 -0.98 13.10 4.63
N LEU A 100 -1.78 13.75 3.77
CA LEU A 100 -3.16 13.31 3.48
C LEU A 100 -3.20 11.91 2.85
N GLY A 101 -2.26 11.61 1.95
CA GLY A 101 -2.09 10.28 1.35
C GLY A 101 -1.75 9.23 2.42
N SER A 102 -0.83 9.53 3.33
CA SER A 102 -0.44 8.63 4.42
C SER A 102 -1.59 8.37 5.41
N LEU A 103 -2.40 9.40 5.70
CA LEU A 103 -3.62 9.26 6.50
C LEU A 103 -4.62 8.34 5.81
N SER A 104 -4.89 8.58 4.52
CA SER A 104 -5.82 7.79 3.72
C SER A 104 -5.39 6.32 3.61
N LEU A 105 -4.09 6.07 3.39
CA LEU A 105 -3.52 4.73 3.36
C LEU A 105 -3.65 4.00 4.71
N SER A 106 -3.46 4.73 5.82
CA SER A 106 -3.63 4.18 7.17
C SER A 106 -5.08 3.80 7.46
N LEU A 107 -6.04 4.64 7.05
CA LEU A 107 -7.46 4.33 7.16
C LEU A 107 -7.83 3.13 6.28
N TYR A 108 -7.33 3.09 5.05
CA TYR A 108 -7.53 1.97 4.12
C TYR A 108 -7.00 0.65 4.68
N SER A 109 -5.80 0.62 5.27
CA SER A 109 -5.23 -0.61 5.82
C SER A 109 -5.99 -1.12 7.05
N ILE A 110 -6.48 -0.22 7.91
CA ILE A 110 -7.37 -0.56 9.03
C ILE A 110 -8.70 -1.12 8.52
N TYR A 111 -9.30 -0.46 7.53
CA TYR A 111 -10.58 -0.90 6.95
C TYR A 111 -10.46 -2.26 6.28
N THR A 112 -9.40 -2.46 5.49
CA THR A 112 -9.07 -3.75 4.86
C THR A 112 -9.00 -4.86 5.90
N LYS A 113 -8.30 -4.65 7.02
CA LYS A 113 -8.19 -5.64 8.10
C LYS A 113 -9.55 -5.95 8.76
N LYS A 114 -10.44 -4.96 8.89
CA LYS A 114 -11.77 -5.11 9.48
C LYS A 114 -12.76 -5.82 8.56
N VAL A 115 -12.69 -5.58 7.25
CA VAL A 115 -13.59 -6.18 6.25
C VAL A 115 -13.18 -7.61 5.91
N LEU A 116 -11.89 -7.93 5.99
CA LEU A 116 -11.36 -9.23 5.57
C LEU A 116 -12.05 -10.46 6.23
N PRO A 117 -12.41 -10.47 7.53
CA PRO A 117 -13.18 -11.56 8.14
C PRO A 117 -14.62 -11.71 7.60
N ILE A 118 -15.21 -10.64 7.07
CA ILE A 118 -16.60 -10.61 6.57
C ILE A 118 -16.70 -11.26 5.19
N VAL A 119 -15.60 -11.23 4.43
CA VAL A 119 -15.45 -11.90 3.13
C VAL A 119 -14.72 -13.23 3.28
N ASP A 120 -14.91 -13.94 4.40
CA ASP A 120 -14.28 -15.22 4.76
C ASP A 120 -12.77 -15.28 4.51
N GLN A 121 -12.08 -14.19 4.85
CA GLN A 121 -10.63 -14.07 4.72
C GLN A 121 -10.12 -14.13 3.26
N GLN A 122 -10.99 -13.86 2.29
CA GLN A 122 -10.66 -13.99 0.87
C GLN A 122 -10.13 -12.72 0.24
N ILE A 123 -8.83 -12.76 -0.05
CA ILE A 123 -8.08 -11.65 -0.61
C ILE A 123 -8.55 -11.34 -2.03
N TRP A 124 -8.78 -12.35 -2.86
CA TRP A 124 -9.19 -12.18 -4.26
C TRP A 124 -10.54 -11.48 -4.38
N LEU A 125 -11.50 -11.85 -3.55
CA LEU A 125 -12.83 -11.25 -3.54
C LEU A 125 -12.77 -9.78 -3.09
N LEU A 126 -12.01 -9.50 -2.02
CA LEU A 126 -11.82 -8.13 -1.56
C LEU A 126 -11.13 -7.25 -2.60
N SER A 127 -10.07 -7.79 -3.22
CA SER A 127 -9.33 -7.11 -4.30
C SER A 127 -10.21 -6.86 -5.52
N TYR A 128 -11.06 -7.82 -5.92
CA TYR A 128 -12.02 -7.65 -7.00
C TYR A 128 -12.98 -6.49 -6.74
N TYR A 129 -13.66 -6.49 -5.58
CA TYR A 129 -14.57 -5.39 -5.22
C TYR A 129 -13.85 -4.04 -5.19
N ASN A 130 -12.66 -3.98 -4.58
CA ASN A 130 -11.88 -2.75 -4.48
C ASN A 130 -11.47 -2.21 -5.86
N ASN A 131 -11.04 -3.07 -6.78
CA ASN A 131 -10.64 -2.66 -8.12
C ASN A 131 -11.83 -2.28 -9.00
N VAL A 132 -12.99 -2.94 -8.87
CA VAL A 132 -14.21 -2.56 -9.59
C VAL A 132 -14.72 -1.20 -9.12
N TYR A 133 -14.82 -0.97 -7.81
CA TYR A 133 -15.24 0.33 -7.28
C TYR A 133 -14.24 1.44 -7.66
N SER A 134 -12.94 1.18 -7.56
CA SER A 134 -11.90 2.12 -8.00
C SER A 134 -12.03 2.46 -9.49
N SER A 135 -12.29 1.46 -10.35
CA SER A 135 -12.45 1.68 -11.79
C SER A 135 -13.62 2.61 -12.12
N ILE A 136 -14.69 2.58 -11.32
CA ILE A 136 -15.85 3.48 -11.46
C ILE A 136 -15.49 4.89 -10.96
N ILE A 137 -14.82 5.00 -9.80
CA ILE A 137 -14.46 6.29 -9.18
C ILE A 137 -13.40 7.05 -9.99
N PHE A 138 -12.46 6.35 -10.63
CA PHE A 138 -11.42 7.01 -11.42
C PHE A 138 -11.96 7.70 -12.69
N ILE A 139 -13.09 7.26 -13.25
CA ILE A 139 -13.67 7.89 -14.46
C ILE A 139 -13.97 9.38 -14.24
N PRO A 140 -14.80 9.80 -13.25
CA PRO A 140 -15.03 11.22 -13.01
C PRO A 140 -13.75 11.96 -12.62
N LEU A 141 -12.80 11.32 -11.93
CA LEU A 141 -11.52 11.96 -11.59
C LEU A 141 -10.66 12.27 -12.82
N ILE A 142 -10.60 11.36 -13.80
CA ILE A 142 -9.91 11.59 -15.09
C ILE A 142 -10.53 12.77 -15.83
N LEU A 143 -11.87 12.86 -15.84
CA LEU A 143 -12.60 13.98 -16.45
C LEU A 143 -12.28 15.32 -15.75
N LEU A 144 -12.32 15.34 -14.42
CA LEU A 144 -12.11 16.55 -13.62
C LEU A 144 -10.66 17.08 -13.68
N ASN A 145 -9.67 16.20 -13.88
CA ASN A 145 -8.26 16.58 -14.00
C ASN A 145 -7.82 16.86 -15.45
N ASN A 146 -8.75 16.84 -16.40
CA ASN A 146 -8.49 17.11 -17.82
C ASN A 146 -7.47 16.16 -18.48
N GLU A 147 -7.25 14.96 -17.92
CA GLU A 147 -6.33 13.96 -18.48
C GLU A 147 -6.84 13.39 -19.83
N LEU A 148 -8.14 13.52 -20.14
CA LEU A 148 -8.68 13.09 -21.43
C LEU A 148 -8.00 13.79 -22.62
N GLY A 149 -7.69 15.07 -22.49
CA GLY A 149 -6.99 15.81 -23.54
C GLY A 149 -5.58 15.26 -23.76
N GLU A 150 -4.86 15.00 -22.66
CA GLU A 150 -3.51 14.43 -22.70
C GLU A 150 -3.48 13.04 -23.33
N ILE A 151 -4.48 12.19 -23.02
CA ILE A 151 -4.58 10.83 -23.56
C ILE A 151 -4.85 10.85 -25.07
N LEU A 152 -5.80 11.67 -25.52
CA LEU A 152 -6.20 11.70 -26.94
C LEU A 152 -5.13 12.33 -27.83
N ASN A 153 -4.35 13.27 -27.29
CA ASN A 153 -3.23 13.90 -28.00
C ASN A 153 -1.93 13.08 -27.91
N TYR A 154 -1.93 11.94 -27.22
CA TYR A 154 -0.75 11.12 -27.07
C TYR A 154 -0.47 10.30 -28.34
N ASP A 155 0.58 10.67 -29.08
CA ASP A 155 0.90 10.09 -30.39
C ASP A 155 1.05 8.55 -30.40
N ARG A 156 1.54 7.97 -29.30
CA ARG A 156 1.81 6.53 -29.18
C ARG A 156 0.68 5.74 -28.54
N LEU A 157 -0.51 6.32 -28.38
CA LEU A 157 -1.67 5.63 -27.80
C LEU A 157 -2.03 4.36 -28.60
N TRP A 158 -1.74 4.34 -29.90
CA TRP A 158 -2.04 3.22 -30.79
C TRP A 158 -0.91 2.18 -30.88
N ASP A 159 0.22 2.41 -30.21
CA ASP A 159 1.35 1.47 -30.25
C ASP A 159 1.07 0.22 -29.41
N LEU A 160 1.29 -0.96 -30.00
CA LEU A 160 1.21 -2.21 -29.27
C LEU A 160 2.19 -2.25 -28.08
N LYS A 161 3.38 -1.67 -28.23
CA LYS A 161 4.40 -1.59 -27.16
C LYS A 161 3.88 -0.81 -25.95
N PHE A 162 3.12 0.26 -26.17
CA PHE A 162 2.51 1.05 -25.09
C PHE A 162 1.55 0.17 -24.29
N TRP A 163 0.61 -0.51 -24.96
CA TRP A 163 -0.37 -1.38 -24.29
C TRP A 163 0.25 -2.61 -23.62
N LEU A 164 1.33 -3.18 -24.17
CA LEU A 164 2.09 -4.25 -23.51
C LEU A 164 2.73 -3.77 -22.21
N LEU A 165 3.34 -2.58 -22.20
CA LEU A 165 3.91 -1.99 -20.98
C LEU A 165 2.83 -1.61 -19.97
N MET A 166 1.69 -1.07 -20.42
CA MET A 166 0.54 -0.77 -19.57
C MET A 166 -0.04 -2.04 -18.93
N THR A 167 -0.17 -3.12 -19.71
CA THR A 167 -0.66 -4.42 -19.20
C THR A 167 0.34 -5.05 -18.23
N ALA A 168 1.64 -4.99 -18.52
CA ALA A 168 2.67 -5.44 -17.61
C ALA A 168 2.66 -4.64 -16.30
N GLY A 169 2.47 -3.31 -16.38
CA GLY A 169 2.25 -2.45 -15.23
C GLY A 169 1.01 -2.85 -14.42
N GLY A 170 -0.10 -3.17 -15.09
CA GLY A 170 -1.32 -3.71 -14.48
C GLY A 170 -1.10 -5.02 -13.74
N LEU A 171 -0.32 -5.95 -14.32
CA LEU A 171 0.04 -7.23 -13.69
C LEU A 171 0.90 -7.02 -12.44
N CYS A 172 1.88 -6.12 -12.50
CA CYS A 172 2.70 -5.73 -11.36
C CYS A 172 1.85 -5.05 -10.27
N GLY A 173 0.95 -4.14 -10.65
CA GLY A 173 0.02 -3.45 -9.75
C GLY A 173 -0.91 -4.43 -9.04
N PHE A 174 -1.46 -5.39 -9.77
CA PHE A 174 -2.26 -6.48 -9.21
C PHE A 174 -1.47 -7.30 -8.17
N SER A 175 -0.24 -7.66 -8.50
CA SER A 175 0.64 -8.44 -7.62
C SER A 175 0.97 -7.69 -6.33
N ILE A 176 1.29 -6.40 -6.43
CA ILE A 176 1.51 -5.53 -5.27
C ILE A 176 0.23 -5.44 -4.43
N GLY A 177 -0.93 -5.21 -5.05
CA GLY A 177 -2.22 -5.13 -4.35
C GLY A 177 -2.56 -6.43 -3.58
N TYR A 178 -2.28 -7.59 -4.18
CA TYR A 178 -2.43 -8.89 -3.53
C TYR A 178 -1.50 -9.03 -2.33
N VAL A 179 -0.19 -8.79 -2.51
CA VAL A 179 0.81 -8.92 -1.44
C VAL A 179 0.54 -7.92 -0.31
N THR A 180 0.11 -6.70 -0.61
CA THR A 180 -0.30 -5.70 0.38
C THR A 180 -1.46 -6.20 1.22
N THR A 181 -2.51 -6.74 0.60
CA THR A 181 -3.67 -7.26 1.33
C THR A 181 -3.29 -8.50 2.15
N LEU A 182 -2.44 -9.38 1.61
CA LEU A 182 -1.90 -10.54 2.32
C LEU A 182 -1.06 -10.12 3.53
N GLN A 183 -0.21 -9.11 3.38
CA GLN A 183 0.60 -8.57 4.47
C GLN A 183 -0.30 -8.03 5.59
N ILE A 184 -1.33 -7.25 5.24
CA ILE A 184 -2.32 -6.75 6.21
C ILE A 184 -3.03 -7.93 6.89
N LYS A 185 -3.43 -8.96 6.12
CA LYS A 185 -4.09 -10.18 6.62
C LYS A 185 -3.26 -10.90 7.68
N VAL A 186 -1.98 -11.15 7.42
CA VAL A 186 -1.13 -11.97 8.31
C VAL A 186 -0.44 -11.16 9.41
N THR A 187 -0.38 -9.84 9.28
CA THR A 187 0.23 -8.94 10.27
C THR A 187 -0.80 -7.98 10.88
N SER A 188 -0.47 -6.69 10.98
CA SER A 188 -1.35 -5.62 11.45
C SER A 188 -1.32 -4.43 10.47
N PRO A 189 -2.37 -3.59 10.44
CA PRO A 189 -2.36 -2.35 9.66
C PRO A 189 -1.15 -1.46 9.97
N LEU A 190 -0.75 -1.38 11.24
CA LEU A 190 0.44 -0.64 11.66
C LEU A 190 1.73 -1.24 11.07
N THR A 191 1.88 -2.57 11.12
CA THR A 191 3.05 -3.26 10.54
C THR A 191 3.13 -3.06 9.03
N HIS A 192 2.00 -3.06 8.31
CA HIS A 192 1.96 -2.74 6.89
C HIS A 192 2.45 -1.31 6.63
N ASN A 193 1.97 -0.33 7.39
CA ASN A 193 2.38 1.07 7.25
C ASN A 193 3.88 1.26 7.53
N ILE A 194 4.40 0.69 8.62
CA ILE A 194 5.85 0.75 8.94
C ILE A 194 6.68 0.07 7.85
N SER A 195 6.20 -1.05 7.29
CA SER A 195 6.87 -1.70 6.16
C SER A 195 6.86 -0.82 4.90
N GLY A 196 5.79 -0.07 4.68
CA GLY A 196 5.69 0.94 3.62
C GLY A 196 6.71 2.07 3.80
N THR A 197 6.86 2.58 5.03
CA THR A 197 7.90 3.57 5.38
C THR A 197 9.30 3.03 5.12
N ALA A 198 9.59 1.80 5.57
CA ALA A 198 10.88 1.15 5.33
C ALA A 198 11.17 0.95 3.84
N LYS A 199 10.16 0.50 3.06
CA LYS A 199 10.28 0.35 1.60
C LYS A 199 10.58 1.68 0.92
N ALA A 200 9.83 2.74 1.25
CA ALA A 200 10.03 4.06 0.66
C ALA A 200 11.41 4.63 1.01
N CYS A 201 11.81 4.55 2.28
CA CYS A 201 13.12 5.00 2.73
C CYS A 201 14.26 4.21 2.08
N ALA A 202 14.13 2.88 1.96
CA ALA A 202 15.11 2.06 1.25
C ALA A 202 15.20 2.44 -0.24
N GLN A 203 14.06 2.68 -0.90
CA GLN A 203 14.04 3.20 -2.27
C GLN A 203 14.77 4.54 -2.38
N THR A 204 14.54 5.47 -1.45
CA THR A 204 15.20 6.77 -1.43
C THR A 204 16.71 6.65 -1.25
N VAL A 205 17.16 5.81 -0.31
CA VAL A 205 18.59 5.57 -0.04
C VAL A 205 19.28 4.93 -1.23
N ILE A 206 18.67 3.91 -1.84
CA ILE A 206 19.22 3.23 -3.03
C ILE A 206 19.27 4.20 -4.22
N ALA A 207 18.22 5.00 -4.42
CA ALA A 207 18.20 6.01 -5.48
C ALA A 207 19.29 7.06 -5.27
N ALA A 208 19.41 7.60 -4.05
CA ALA A 208 20.44 8.59 -3.72
C ALA A 208 21.86 8.02 -3.91
N ALA A 209 22.09 6.75 -3.56
CA ALA A 209 23.38 6.07 -3.71
C ALA A 209 23.75 5.74 -5.18
N TRP A 210 22.75 5.52 -6.03
CA TRP A 210 22.97 5.14 -7.43
C TRP A 210 23.05 6.34 -8.37
N TYR A 211 22.26 7.38 -8.12
CA TYR A 211 22.31 8.61 -8.90
C TYR A 211 23.51 9.47 -8.47
N GLU A 212 24.09 10.24 -9.40
CA GLU A 212 25.25 11.14 -9.17
C GLU A 212 25.00 12.23 -8.10
N ASP A 213 23.79 12.29 -7.56
CA ASP A 213 23.37 13.13 -6.44
C ASP A 213 23.89 12.65 -5.06
N SER A 214 24.64 11.54 -5.00
CA SER A 214 25.26 11.03 -3.75
C SER A 214 26.16 12.06 -3.05
N SER A 215 26.90 12.87 -3.82
CA SER A 215 27.86 13.84 -3.29
C SER A 215 27.22 15.16 -2.80
N SER A 216 25.93 15.40 -3.12
CA SER A 216 25.21 16.61 -2.70
C SER A 216 24.52 16.45 -1.34
N ARG A 217 24.39 15.21 -0.83
CA ARG A 217 23.63 14.90 0.39
C ARG A 217 24.50 15.00 1.64
N SER A 218 24.02 15.79 2.61
CA SER A 218 24.64 15.94 3.94
C SER A 218 24.76 14.60 4.67
N TRP A 219 25.80 14.44 5.49
CA TRP A 219 25.94 13.28 6.38
C TRP A 219 24.70 13.09 7.28
N LEU A 220 24.08 14.18 7.73
CA LEU A 220 22.91 14.13 8.60
C LEU A 220 21.68 13.54 7.88
N TRP A 221 21.59 13.74 6.57
CA TRP A 221 20.55 13.13 5.72
C TRP A 221 20.71 11.60 5.68
N TRP A 222 21.93 11.10 5.47
CA TRP A 222 22.22 9.67 5.50
C TRP A 222 21.93 9.06 6.87
N PHE A 223 22.36 9.74 7.94
CA PHE A 223 22.08 9.32 9.31
C PHE A 223 20.57 9.25 9.58
N SER A 224 19.80 10.26 9.15
CA SER A 224 18.35 10.29 9.34
C SER A 224 17.62 9.10 8.69
N ASN A 225 17.98 8.76 7.45
CA ASN A 225 17.45 7.59 6.75
C ASN A 225 17.90 6.29 7.43
N GLY A 226 19.15 6.23 7.91
CA GLY A 226 19.65 5.12 8.71
C GLY A 226 18.83 4.90 9.99
N VAL A 227 18.48 5.97 10.71
CA VAL A 227 17.62 5.91 11.89
C VAL A 227 16.22 5.41 11.55
N VAL A 228 15.62 5.87 10.45
CA VAL A 228 14.29 5.40 10.00
C VAL A 228 14.30 3.91 9.66
N LEU A 229 15.32 3.42 8.94
CA LEU A 229 15.46 2.00 8.60
C LEU A 229 15.73 1.15 9.85
N ALA A 230 16.64 1.58 10.72
CA ALA A 230 16.95 0.87 11.96
C ALA A 230 15.75 0.83 12.92
N GLY A 231 15.02 1.94 13.06
CA GLY A 231 13.79 2.01 13.84
C GLY A 231 12.70 1.10 13.29
N SER A 232 12.56 1.02 11.97
CA SER A 232 11.63 0.11 11.30
C SER A 232 12.00 -1.36 11.52
N ALA A 233 13.29 -1.70 11.43
CA ALA A 233 13.80 -3.05 11.71
C ALA A 233 13.66 -3.43 13.20
N ALA A 234 13.87 -2.48 14.12
CA ALA A 234 13.64 -2.70 15.54
C ALA A 234 12.14 -2.94 15.83
N TYR A 235 11.26 -2.15 15.21
CA TYR A 235 9.81 -2.33 15.32
C TYR A 235 9.38 -3.73 14.84
N THR A 236 9.85 -4.18 13.67
CA THR A 236 9.49 -5.50 13.15
C THR A 236 9.98 -6.61 14.08
N ARG A 237 11.18 -6.48 14.66
CA ARG A 237 11.69 -7.46 15.64
C ARG A 237 10.85 -7.50 16.91
N VAL A 238 10.47 -6.35 17.47
CA VAL A 238 9.58 -6.26 18.64
C VAL A 238 8.25 -6.94 18.36
N ARG A 239 7.63 -6.64 17.21
CA ARG A 239 6.35 -7.26 16.82
C ARG A 239 6.45 -8.75 16.58
N GLN A 240 7.55 -9.22 15.97
CA GLN A 240 7.79 -10.64 15.77
C GLN A 240 7.79 -11.39 17.11
N ILE A 241 8.52 -10.88 18.11
CA ILE A 241 8.59 -11.47 19.45
C ILE A 241 7.22 -11.44 20.15
N GLU A 242 6.48 -10.34 20.02
CA GLU A 242 5.13 -10.23 20.59
C GLU A 242 4.14 -11.23 19.98
N MET A 243 4.20 -11.41 18.66
CA MET A 243 3.36 -12.38 17.94
C MET A 243 3.73 -13.82 18.32
N GLU A 244 5.03 -14.12 18.45
CA GLU A 244 5.52 -15.44 18.88
C GLU A 244 5.09 -15.76 20.32
N LYS A 245 5.18 -14.79 21.24
CA LYS A 245 4.66 -14.94 22.62
C LYS A 245 3.15 -15.16 22.65
N ALA A 246 2.39 -14.44 21.83
CA ALA A 246 0.95 -14.60 21.75
C ALA A 246 0.54 -15.97 21.16
N PHE A 247 1.33 -16.50 20.22
CA PHE A 247 1.09 -17.83 19.63
C PHE A 247 1.51 -18.98 20.56
N SER A 248 2.59 -18.79 21.33
CA SER A 248 3.13 -19.81 22.24
C SER A 248 2.39 -19.91 23.57
N MET A 249 1.53 -18.94 23.93
CA MET A 249 0.60 -19.08 25.05
C MET A 249 -0.62 -19.92 24.60
N PRO A 250 -0.76 -21.19 25.01
CA PRO A 250 -1.94 -21.97 24.71
C PRO A 250 -3.10 -21.46 25.56
N THR A 251 -4.32 -21.63 25.04
CA THR A 251 -5.61 -21.48 25.71
C THR A 251 -5.65 -22.12 27.11
N GLN A 252 -5.20 -21.43 28.15
CA GLN A 252 -5.34 -21.86 29.56
C GLN A 252 -6.45 -21.09 30.32
N SER A 253 -7.31 -20.34 29.64
CA SER A 253 -8.32 -19.49 30.31
C SER A 253 -9.77 -19.72 29.85
N LYS A 254 -10.10 -20.90 29.31
CA LYS A 254 -11.51 -21.28 29.02
C LYS A 254 -12.05 -22.49 29.78
N GLU A 255 -11.23 -23.17 30.58
CA GLU A 255 -11.73 -24.09 31.61
C GLU A 255 -11.57 -23.41 32.98
N VAL A 256 -12.53 -23.66 33.89
CA VAL A 256 -12.74 -23.00 35.20
C VAL A 256 -13.61 -21.73 35.14
N LYS A 257 -14.91 -21.95 34.93
CA LYS A 257 -15.99 -21.60 35.87
C LYS A 257 -17.34 -22.09 35.32
N LEU A 258 -17.66 -23.35 35.63
CA LEU A 258 -19.02 -23.83 35.83
C LEU A 258 -19.16 -24.14 37.32
#